data_AF-A0A432WM70-F1
#
_entry.id   AF-A0A432WM70-F1
#
_cell.length_a   1.000
_cell.length_b   1.000
_cell.length_c   1.000
_cell.angle_alpha   90.00
_cell.angle_beta   90.00
_cell.angle_gamma   90.00
#
_symmetry.space_group_name_H-M   'P 1'
#
loop_
_entity.id
_entity.type
_entity.pdbx_description
1 polymer ?
#
loop_
_entity_poly.entity_id
_entity_poly.type
_entity_poly.pdbx_seq_one_letter_code
_entity_poly.pdbx_strand_id
1 'polypeptide(L)'
;MGSGLTTEQELKIENSRQLTNVALILLPAIGVVAGLILQFRNVGNVFWWLAGASAILCAISIYLGGLGISRLRREKPSRISPFNGQAVLVTIGFLLLLSTYFSTGDDKQNNIQEQLIVISRDIGLLQGKLQTFEGEVSSISSGLMQLDSKFANSEFIVKASLDDLGRGMCEITEQVEEIQTALDKLTPAEE
;
A
#
# COMPACT_ATOMS: atom_id res chain seq x y z
N MET A 1 57.48 -33.57 38.48
CA MET A 1 57.10 -32.33 39.17
C MET A 1 56.15 -31.57 38.26
N GLY A 2 54.87 -31.51 38.64
CA GLY A 2 53.79 -31.04 37.78
C GLY A 2 53.93 -29.55 37.46
N SER A 3 54.00 -29.21 36.18
CA SER A 3 53.80 -27.85 35.71
C SER A 3 52.31 -27.50 35.80
N GLY A 4 51.85 -27.18 37.00
CA GLY A 4 50.54 -26.57 37.18
C GLY A 4 50.53 -25.20 36.50
N LEU A 5 49.51 -24.95 35.67
CA LEU A 5 49.22 -23.60 35.19
C LEU A 5 49.01 -22.69 36.40
N THR A 6 49.43 -21.43 36.31
CA THR A 6 49.09 -20.47 37.37
C THR A 6 47.58 -20.19 37.32
N THR A 7 46.96 -19.90 38.47
CA THR A 7 45.52 -19.58 38.57
C THR A 7 45.08 -18.48 37.60
N GLU A 8 45.97 -17.52 37.30
CA GLU A 8 45.74 -16.47 36.30
C GLU A 8 45.69 -17.00 34.85
N GLN A 9 46.48 -18.02 34.52
CA GLN A 9 46.46 -18.65 33.20
C GLN A 9 45.20 -19.51 33.02
N GLU A 10 44.76 -20.22 34.07
CA GLU A 10 43.51 -20.98 34.03
C GLU A 10 42.30 -20.07 33.79
N LEU A 11 42.24 -18.92 34.48
CA LEU A 11 41.18 -17.93 34.31
C LEU A 11 41.13 -17.37 32.87
N LYS A 12 42.29 -17.09 32.25
CA LYS A 12 42.36 -16.59 30.86
C LYS A 12 41.91 -17.64 29.85
N ILE A 13 42.25 -18.91 30.07
CA ILE A 13 41.81 -20.03 29.22
C ILE A 13 40.30 -20.20 29.32
N GLU A 14 39.74 -20.15 30.53
CA GLU A 14 38.30 -20.29 30.74
C GLU A 14 37.52 -19.14 30.10
N ASN A 15 37.95 -17.89 30.29
CA ASN A 15 37.33 -16.73 29.64
C ASN A 15 37.39 -16.81 28.11
N SER A 16 38.49 -17.32 27.54
CA SER A 16 38.61 -17.50 26.09
C SER A 16 37.69 -18.59 25.56
N ARG A 17 37.52 -19.71 26.29
CA ARG A 17 36.58 -20.76 25.93
C ARG A 17 35.16 -20.24 25.94
N GLN A 18 34.79 -19.47 26.96
CA GLN A 18 33.48 -18.82 27.03
C GLN A 18 33.26 -17.87 25.85
N LEU A 19 34.25 -17.02 25.52
CA LEU A 19 34.15 -16.14 24.35
C LEU A 19 34.05 -16.89 23.02
N THR A 20 34.79 -17.98 22.89
CA THR A 20 34.74 -18.82 21.69
C THR A 20 33.37 -19.45 21.54
N ASN A 21 32.79 -19.97 22.63
CA ASN A 21 31.43 -20.51 22.64
C ASN A 21 30.39 -19.44 22.29
N VAL A 22 30.52 -18.23 22.83
CA VAL A 22 29.64 -17.10 22.50
C VAL A 22 29.73 -16.74 21.01
N ALA A 23 30.93 -16.67 20.45
CA ALA A 23 31.12 -16.41 19.03
C ALA A 23 30.55 -17.53 18.14
N LEU A 24 30.65 -18.79 18.59
CA LEU A 24 30.11 -19.96 17.90
C LEU A 24 28.57 -19.99 17.90
N ILE A 25 27.93 -19.45 18.93
CA ILE A 25 26.48 -19.27 19.03
C ILE A 25 26.02 -18.06 18.20
N LEU A 26 26.81 -16.98 18.18
CA LEU A 26 26.51 -15.77 17.41
C LEU A 26 26.52 -16.02 15.89
N LEU A 27 27.42 -16.88 15.38
CA LEU A 27 27.52 -17.17 13.95
C LEU A 27 26.20 -17.67 13.31
N PRO A 28 25.55 -18.73 13.84
CA PRO A 28 24.25 -19.16 13.34
C PRO A 28 23.13 -18.15 13.67
N ALA A 29 23.23 -17.42 14.78
CA ALA A 29 22.26 -16.38 15.11
C ALA A 29 22.25 -15.25 14.07
N ILE A 30 23.41 -14.84 13.54
CA ILE A 30 23.51 -13.89 12.41
C ILE A 30 22.72 -14.43 11.22
N GLY A 31 22.88 -15.71 10.89
CA GLY A 31 22.17 -16.35 9.77
C GLY A 31 20.65 -16.39 9.96
N VAL A 32 20.18 -16.76 11.16
CA VAL A 32 18.73 -16.80 11.48
C VAL A 32 18.12 -15.39 11.45
N VAL A 33 18.79 -14.42 12.06
CA VAL A 33 18.34 -13.02 12.07
C VAL A 33 18.33 -12.46 10.65
N ALA A 34 19.36 -12.74 9.85
CA ALA A 34 19.39 -12.31 8.45
C ALA A 34 18.28 -12.95 7.62
N GLY A 35 18.02 -14.25 7.79
CA GLY A 35 16.91 -14.95 7.14
C GLY A 35 15.54 -14.39 7.50
N LEU A 36 15.30 -14.10 8.79
CA LEU A 36 14.07 -13.46 9.24
C LEU A 36 13.91 -12.05 8.65
N ILE A 37 14.97 -11.25 8.62
CA ILE A 37 14.92 -9.90 8.06
C ILE A 37 14.62 -9.96 6.56
N LEU A 38 15.25 -10.87 5.81
CA LEU A 38 15.00 -11.08 4.38
C LEU A 38 13.56 -11.53 4.09
N GLN A 39 12.97 -12.34 4.97
CA GLN A 39 11.59 -12.82 4.80
C GLN A 39 10.56 -11.69 4.95
N PHE A 40 10.84 -10.69 5.80
CA PHE A 40 9.85 -9.67 6.16
C PHE A 40 10.19 -8.26 5.66
N ARG A 41 11.37 -8.03 5.10
CA ARG A 41 11.86 -6.69 4.69
C ARG A 41 12.68 -6.77 3.40
N ASN A 42 12.54 -5.73 2.58
CA ASN A 42 13.45 -5.48 1.48
C ASN A 42 14.72 -4.85 2.08
N VAL A 43 15.89 -5.44 1.84
CA VAL A 43 17.15 -5.01 2.46
C VAL A 43 18.05 -4.35 1.44
N GLY A 44 18.51 -3.14 1.74
CA GLY A 44 19.52 -2.45 0.94
C GLY A 44 20.92 -3.07 1.06
N ASN A 45 21.84 -2.65 0.19
CA ASN A 45 23.22 -3.14 0.16
C ASN A 45 23.96 -2.97 1.50
N VAL A 46 23.63 -1.93 2.28
CA VAL A 46 24.24 -1.63 3.59
C VAL A 46 24.03 -2.77 4.59
N PHE A 47 22.87 -3.44 4.55
CA PHE A 47 22.56 -4.59 5.39
C PHE A 47 23.54 -5.75 5.13
N TRP A 48 23.79 -6.07 3.86
CA TRP A 48 24.70 -7.15 3.47
C TRP A 48 26.15 -6.89 3.90
N TRP A 49 26.60 -5.64 3.80
CA TRP A 49 27.93 -5.24 4.28
C TRP A 49 28.07 -5.38 5.79
N LEU A 50 27.06 -4.94 6.55
CA LEU A 50 27.07 -5.02 8.02
C LEU A 50 26.96 -6.45 8.54
N ALA A 51 26.05 -7.26 7.96
CA ALA A 51 25.88 -8.66 8.34
C ALA A 51 27.13 -9.50 7.98
N GLY A 52 27.71 -9.27 6.80
CA GLY A 52 28.94 -9.91 6.37
C GLY A 52 30.13 -9.53 7.25
N ALA A 53 30.29 -8.24 7.58
CA ALA A 53 31.35 -7.77 8.47
C ALA A 53 31.23 -8.37 9.88
N SER A 54 30.01 -8.46 10.43
CA SER A 54 29.76 -9.10 11.72
C SER A 54 30.18 -10.58 11.73
N ALA A 55 29.78 -11.35 10.71
CA ALA A 55 30.13 -12.76 10.58
C ALA A 55 31.65 -12.99 10.46
N ILE A 56 32.34 -12.15 9.67
CA ILE A 56 33.80 -12.20 9.51
C ILE A 56 34.51 -11.92 10.84
N LEU A 57 34.07 -10.93 11.60
CA LEU A 57 34.67 -10.59 12.90
C LEU A 57 34.46 -11.70 13.94
N CYS A 58 33.29 -12.35 13.95
CA CYS A 58 33.05 -13.52 14.78
C CYS A 58 33.97 -14.70 14.39
N ALA A 59 34.18 -14.94 13.10
CA ALA A 59 35.09 -15.99 12.62
C ALA A 59 36.56 -15.71 13.00
N ILE A 60 37.03 -14.46 12.85
CA ILE A 60 38.39 -14.06 13.26
C ILE A 60 38.56 -14.18 14.78
N SER A 61 37.52 -13.86 15.55
CA SER A 61 37.53 -14.02 17.01
C SER A 61 37.71 -15.49 17.43
N ILE A 62 36.99 -16.42 16.80
CA ILE A 62 37.14 -17.87 17.05
C ILE A 62 38.59 -18.32 16.75
N TYR A 63 39.16 -17.87 15.63
CA TYR A 63 40.54 -18.18 15.26
C TYR A 63 41.56 -17.68 16.30
N LEU A 64 41.39 -16.45 16.79
CA LEU A 64 42.26 -15.88 17.82
C LEU A 64 42.12 -16.55 19.19
N GLY A 65 40.91 -17.01 19.55
CA GLY A 65 40.69 -17.83 20.75
C GLY A 65 41.45 -19.16 20.69
N GLY A 66 41.35 -19.87 19.56
CA GLY A 66 42.09 -21.11 19.33
C GLY A 66 43.61 -20.91 19.36
N LEU A 67 44.09 -19.80 18.77
CA LEU A 67 45.50 -19.41 18.78
C LEU A 67 45.99 -19.05 20.20
N GLY A 68 45.18 -18.33 20.97
CA GLY A 68 45.50 -17.91 22.34
C GLY A 68 45.64 -19.08 23.30
N ILE A 69 44.72 -20.05 23.23
CA ILE A 69 44.76 -21.29 24.01
C ILE A 69 45.99 -22.12 23.63
N SER A 70 46.29 -22.21 22.33
CA SER A 70 47.46 -22.96 21.81
C SER A 70 48.79 -22.35 22.24
N ARG A 71 48.88 -21.02 22.36
CA ARG A 71 50.09 -20.30 22.79
C ARG A 71 50.33 -20.38 24.30
N LEU A 72 49.28 -20.23 25.13
CA LEU A 72 49.39 -20.43 26.58
C LEU A 72 49.81 -21.84 26.97
N ARG A 73 49.52 -22.85 26.13
CA ARG A 73 49.93 -24.24 26.34
C ARG A 73 51.39 -24.50 25.97
N ARG A 74 52.04 -23.63 25.16
CA ARG A 74 53.39 -23.88 24.62
C ARG A 74 54.50 -23.00 25.19
N GLU A 75 54.27 -21.75 25.61
CA GLU A 75 55.38 -20.88 26.06
C GLU A 75 54.95 -19.65 26.91
N LYS A 76 55.94 -19.03 27.60
CA LYS A 76 55.83 -17.91 28.55
C LYS A 76 54.97 -16.72 28.04
N PRO A 77 54.31 -15.97 28.95
CA PRO A 77 53.34 -14.95 28.60
C PRO A 77 53.93 -13.83 27.75
N SER A 78 53.50 -13.73 26.49
CA SER A 78 53.78 -12.60 25.61
C SER A 78 53.01 -11.34 26.06
N ARG A 79 53.65 -10.16 25.92
CA ARG A 79 53.15 -8.82 26.34
C ARG A 79 51.79 -8.41 25.76
N ILE A 80 51.33 -9.04 24.68
CA ILE A 80 50.04 -8.75 24.02
C ILE A 80 49.20 -10.02 24.12
N SER A 81 48.18 -9.96 24.98
CA SER A 81 47.27 -11.08 25.23
C SER A 81 46.32 -11.25 24.05
N PRO A 82 46.36 -12.36 23.29
CA PRO A 82 45.43 -12.62 22.18
C PRO A 82 43.96 -12.65 22.62
N PHE A 83 43.72 -12.82 23.92
CA PHE A 83 42.39 -12.80 24.54
C PHE A 83 41.74 -11.41 24.55
N ASN A 84 42.52 -10.33 24.62
CA ASN A 84 41.96 -8.98 24.53
C ASN A 84 41.49 -8.69 23.10
N GLY A 85 42.24 -9.15 22.08
CA GLY A 85 41.83 -9.04 20.68
C GLY A 85 40.57 -9.85 20.38
N GLN A 86 40.48 -11.07 20.93
CA GLN A 86 39.28 -11.91 20.83
C GLN A 86 38.03 -11.19 21.38
N ALA A 87 38.13 -10.58 22.57
CA ALA A 87 37.02 -9.89 23.22
C ALA A 87 36.57 -8.62 22.54
N VAL A 88 37.51 -7.85 22.02
CA VAL A 88 37.20 -6.66 21.21
C VAL A 88 36.45 -7.07 19.94
N LEU A 89 36.88 -8.14 19.26
CA LEU A 89 36.25 -8.59 18.02
C LEU A 89 34.84 -9.16 18.21
N VAL A 90 34.58 -9.92 19.29
CA VAL A 90 33.21 -10.38 19.60
C VAL A 90 32.30 -9.19 19.86
N THR A 91 32.76 -8.22 20.66
CA THR A 91 31.97 -7.02 21.01
C THR A 91 31.64 -6.19 19.77
N ILE A 92 32.62 -5.95 18.89
CA ILE A 92 32.39 -5.20 17.64
C ILE A 92 31.44 -5.99 16.72
N GLY A 93 31.64 -7.31 16.56
CA GLY A 93 30.75 -8.15 15.75
C GLY A 93 29.29 -8.10 16.23
N PHE A 94 29.08 -8.14 17.56
CA PHE A 94 27.76 -8.02 18.16
C PHE A 94 27.13 -6.63 17.98
N LEU A 95 27.91 -5.56 18.12
CA LEU A 95 27.43 -4.20 17.87
C LEU A 95 27.00 -4.01 16.42
N LEU A 96 27.75 -4.54 15.45
CA LEU A 96 27.37 -4.49 14.04
C LEU A 96 26.09 -5.30 13.75
N LEU A 97 25.90 -6.45 14.41
CA LEU A 97 24.64 -7.19 14.33
C LEU A 97 23.46 -6.35 14.85
N LEU A 98 23.61 -5.69 16.00
CA LEU A 98 22.57 -4.77 16.50
C LEU A 98 22.31 -3.63 15.51
N SER A 99 23.36 -3.08 14.88
CA SER A 99 23.21 -2.07 13.83
C SER A 99 22.46 -2.58 12.61
N THR A 100 22.65 -3.85 12.18
CA THR A 100 21.82 -4.42 11.09
C THR A 100 20.34 -4.43 11.44
N TYR A 101 20.00 -4.74 12.69
CA TYR A 101 18.61 -4.81 13.14
C TYR A 101 17.95 -3.43 13.15
N PHE A 102 18.67 -2.40 13.64
CA PHE A 102 18.17 -1.03 13.70
C PHE A 102 18.16 -0.31 12.35
N SER A 103 19.20 -0.49 11.52
CA SER A 103 19.36 0.23 10.26
C SER A 103 18.35 -0.19 9.18
N THR A 104 17.65 -1.30 9.37
CA THR A 104 16.62 -1.82 8.43
C THR A 104 15.21 -1.31 8.79
N GLY A 105 15.09 -0.33 9.69
CA GLY A 105 13.82 0.17 10.24
C GLY A 105 13.00 1.08 9.33
N ASP A 106 13.60 1.73 8.34
CA ASP A 106 12.97 2.88 7.66
C ASP A 106 12.28 2.57 6.32
N ASP A 107 12.65 1.47 5.64
CA ASP A 107 12.23 1.26 4.25
C ASP A 107 10.72 0.94 4.07
N LYS A 108 10.06 0.37 5.08
CA LYS A 108 8.59 0.19 5.03
C LYS A 108 7.83 1.52 5.19
N GLN A 109 8.38 2.46 5.94
CA GLN A 109 7.74 3.76 6.14
C GLN A 109 7.78 4.58 4.85
N ASN A 110 8.91 4.54 4.14
CA ASN A 110 9.04 5.20 2.83
C ASN A 110 8.10 4.59 1.77
N ASN A 111 7.97 3.26 1.74
CA ASN A 111 7.07 2.59 0.78
C ASN A 111 5.58 2.87 1.07
N ILE A 112 5.19 2.90 2.36
CA ILE A 112 3.84 3.30 2.75
C ILE A 112 3.58 4.77 2.41
N GLN A 113 4.56 5.65 2.62
CA GLN A 113 4.44 7.08 2.32
C GLN A 113 4.33 7.34 0.81
N GLU A 114 5.10 6.64 -0.02
CA GLU A 114 4.96 6.67 -1.47
C GLU A 114 3.60 6.15 -1.93
N GLN A 115 3.14 5.01 -1.37
CA GLN A 115 1.80 4.50 -1.64
C GLN A 115 0.70 5.49 -1.22
N LEU A 116 0.87 6.18 -0.08
CA LEU A 116 -0.05 7.20 0.39
C LEU A 116 -0.12 8.41 -0.56
N ILE A 117 1.03 8.81 -1.13
CA ILE A 117 1.11 9.89 -2.12
C ILE A 117 0.37 9.48 -3.40
N VAL A 118 0.54 8.23 -3.87
CA VAL A 118 -0.16 7.72 -5.04
C VAL A 118 -1.67 7.66 -4.79
N ILE A 119 -2.10 7.10 -3.65
CA ILE A 119 -3.51 7.03 -3.26
C ILE A 119 -4.12 8.44 -3.17
N SER A 120 -3.42 9.40 -2.58
CA SER A 120 -3.88 10.80 -2.47
C SER A 120 -4.07 11.44 -3.85
N ARG A 121 -3.12 11.21 -4.78
CA ARG A 121 -3.25 11.67 -6.17
C ARG A 121 -4.45 11.05 -6.87
N ASP A 122 -4.64 9.74 -6.74
CA ASP A 122 -5.74 9.02 -7.38
C ASP A 122 -7.10 9.45 -6.85
N ILE A 123 -7.21 9.72 -5.54
CA ILE A 123 -8.41 10.30 -4.93
C ILE A 123 -8.70 11.69 -5.52
N GLY A 124 -7.68 12.53 -5.69
CA GLY A 124 -7.85 13.85 -6.31
C GLY A 124 -8.35 13.77 -7.76
N LEU A 125 -7.84 12.82 -8.54
CA LEU A 125 -8.33 12.55 -9.90
C LEU A 125 -9.78 12.04 -9.90
N LEU A 126 -10.14 11.18 -8.95
CA LEU A 126 -11.52 10.71 -8.80
C LEU A 126 -12.49 11.85 -8.45
N GLN A 127 -12.10 12.74 -7.54
CA GLN A 127 -12.91 13.91 -7.17
C GLN A 127 -13.18 14.82 -8.38
N GLY A 128 -12.16 15.07 -9.20
CA GLY A 128 -12.32 15.84 -10.44
C GLY A 128 -13.33 15.19 -11.40
N LYS A 129 -13.21 13.86 -11.62
CA LYS A 129 -14.18 13.12 -12.45
C LYS A 129 -15.59 13.15 -11.87
N LEU A 130 -15.73 13.09 -10.56
CA LEU A 130 -17.03 13.11 -9.88
C LEU A 130 -17.70 14.48 -10.03
N GLN A 131 -16.95 15.58 -9.95
CA GLN A 131 -17.47 16.93 -10.21
C GLN A 131 -17.93 17.10 -11.66
N THR A 132 -17.17 16.55 -12.64
CA THR A 132 -17.61 16.55 -14.04
C THR A 132 -18.93 15.81 -14.21
N PHE A 133 -19.03 14.62 -13.60
CA PHE A 133 -20.25 13.81 -13.66
C PHE A 133 -21.45 14.52 -13.01
N GLU A 134 -21.26 15.18 -11.87
CA GLU A 134 -22.30 15.97 -11.21
C GLU A 134 -22.78 17.13 -12.11
N GLY A 135 -21.87 17.79 -12.81
CA GLY A 135 -22.19 18.82 -13.80
C GLY A 135 -23.01 18.28 -14.97
N GLU A 136 -22.65 17.12 -15.51
CA GLU A 136 -23.39 16.45 -16.58
C GLU A 136 -24.80 16.05 -16.13
N VAL A 137 -24.95 15.44 -14.95
CA VAL A 137 -26.24 15.07 -14.37
C VAL A 137 -27.13 16.31 -14.17
N SER A 138 -26.57 17.42 -13.66
CA SER A 138 -27.29 18.68 -13.51
C SER A 138 -27.77 19.24 -14.85
N SER A 139 -26.92 19.18 -15.88
CA SER A 139 -27.28 19.60 -17.24
C SER A 139 -28.41 18.75 -17.82
N ILE A 140 -28.34 17.43 -17.67
CA ILE A 140 -29.38 16.49 -18.10
C ILE A 140 -30.70 16.76 -17.36
N SER A 141 -30.65 16.98 -16.05
CA SER A 141 -31.83 17.31 -15.24
C SER A 141 -32.51 18.60 -15.72
N SER A 142 -31.72 19.64 -16.00
CA SER A 142 -32.24 20.91 -16.56
C SER A 142 -32.85 20.70 -17.94
N GLY A 143 -32.21 19.90 -18.79
CA GLY A 143 -32.73 19.53 -20.11
C GLY A 143 -34.07 18.79 -20.03
N LEU A 144 -34.20 17.85 -19.09
CA LEU A 144 -35.44 17.12 -18.82
C LEU A 144 -36.58 18.05 -18.38
N MET A 145 -36.32 18.98 -17.45
CA MET A 145 -37.32 19.97 -17.02
C MET A 145 -37.80 20.86 -18.17
N GLN A 146 -36.90 21.27 -19.05
CA GLN A 146 -37.27 22.03 -20.25
C GLN A 146 -38.10 21.20 -21.22
N LEU A 147 -37.76 19.91 -21.40
CA LEU A 147 -38.51 19.01 -22.26
C LEU A 147 -39.92 18.79 -21.72
N ASP A 148 -40.06 18.58 -20.41
CA ASP A 148 -41.33 18.40 -19.72
C ASP A 148 -42.23 19.64 -19.88
N SER A 149 -41.67 20.84 -19.68
CA SER A 149 -42.39 22.09 -19.92
C SER A 149 -42.85 22.24 -21.38
N LYS A 150 -42.00 21.89 -22.35
CA LYS A 150 -42.38 21.91 -23.77
C LYS A 150 -43.48 20.89 -24.08
N PHE A 151 -43.43 19.71 -23.47
CA PHE A 151 -44.44 18.67 -23.64
C PHE A 151 -45.79 19.13 -23.08
N ALA A 152 -45.82 19.66 -21.86
CA ALA A 152 -47.03 20.21 -21.24
C ALA A 152 -47.65 21.34 -22.09
N ASN A 153 -46.82 22.23 -22.64
CA ASN A 153 -47.31 23.28 -23.54
C ASN A 153 -47.88 22.70 -24.85
N SER A 154 -47.22 21.69 -25.43
CA SER A 154 -47.74 21.01 -26.62
C SER A 154 -49.07 20.30 -26.34
N GLU A 155 -49.20 19.63 -25.20
CA GLU A 155 -50.43 18.96 -24.77
C GLU A 155 -51.58 19.97 -24.65
N PHE A 156 -51.31 21.13 -24.02
CA PHE A 156 -52.28 22.22 -23.91
C PHE A 156 -52.74 22.71 -25.29
N ILE A 157 -51.80 22.98 -26.21
CA ILE A 157 -52.10 23.46 -27.56
C ILE A 157 -52.93 22.43 -28.33
N VAL A 158 -52.57 21.15 -28.26
CA VAL A 158 -53.30 20.08 -28.96
C VAL A 158 -54.72 19.96 -28.40
N LYS A 159 -54.89 20.01 -27.08
CA LYS A 159 -56.21 19.94 -26.46
C LYS A 159 -57.10 21.12 -26.85
N ALA A 160 -56.55 22.34 -26.79
CA ALA A 160 -57.28 23.54 -27.22
C ALA A 160 -57.70 23.45 -28.69
N SER A 161 -56.79 22.98 -29.56
CA SER A 161 -57.09 22.79 -30.99
C SER A 161 -58.17 21.73 -31.24
N LEU A 162 -58.18 20.65 -30.44
CA LEU A 162 -59.19 19.61 -30.52
C LEU A 162 -60.57 20.11 -30.08
N ASP A 163 -60.61 20.91 -29.01
CA ASP A 163 -61.84 21.54 -28.51
C ASP A 163 -62.43 22.52 -29.54
N ASP A 164 -61.60 23.36 -30.17
CA ASP A 164 -62.02 24.28 -31.22
C ASP A 164 -62.51 23.53 -32.47
N LEU A 165 -61.83 22.45 -32.87
CA LEU A 165 -62.29 21.59 -33.96
C LEU A 165 -63.64 20.93 -33.64
N GLY A 166 -63.82 20.45 -32.40
CA GLY A 166 -65.07 19.87 -31.93
C GLY A 166 -66.24 20.84 -32.02
N ARG A 167 -66.02 22.11 -31.64
CA ARG A 167 -67.03 23.18 -31.81
C ARG A 167 -67.35 23.42 -33.28
N GLY A 168 -66.33 23.57 -34.13
CA GLY A 168 -66.52 23.78 -35.56
C GLY A 168 -67.30 22.64 -36.23
N MET A 169 -67.05 21.37 -35.85
CA MET A 169 -67.85 20.24 -36.35
C MET A 169 -69.30 20.27 -35.87
N CYS A 170 -69.55 20.72 -34.63
CA CYS A 170 -70.90 20.85 -34.10
C CYS A 170 -71.70 21.91 -34.88
N GLU A 171 -71.08 23.06 -35.16
CA GLU A 171 -71.67 24.11 -36.01
C GLU A 171 -71.96 23.61 -37.43
N ILE A 172 -71.04 22.84 -38.04
CA ILE A 172 -71.28 22.24 -39.35
C ILE A 172 -72.44 21.24 -39.30
N THR A 173 -72.52 20.42 -38.25
CA THR A 173 -73.60 19.42 -38.10
C THR A 173 -74.95 20.12 -37.99
N GLU A 174 -75.04 21.20 -37.20
CA GLU A 174 -76.23 22.03 -37.06
C GLU A 174 -76.64 22.65 -38.42
N GLN A 175 -75.69 23.24 -39.15
CA GLN A 175 -75.95 23.78 -40.50
C GLN A 175 -76.44 22.71 -41.48
N VAL A 176 -75.88 21.50 -41.42
CA VAL A 176 -76.33 20.39 -42.28
C VAL A 176 -77.76 19.97 -41.93
N GLU A 177 -78.13 19.89 -40.65
CA GLU A 177 -79.51 19.59 -40.21
C GLU A 177 -80.50 20.67 -40.67
N GLU A 178 -80.12 21.95 -40.58
CA GLU A 178 -80.94 23.06 -41.07
C GLU A 178 -81.19 22.96 -42.59
N ILE A 179 -80.15 22.67 -43.37
CA ILE A 179 -80.25 22.49 -44.82
C ILE A 179 -81.12 21.28 -45.16
N GLN A 180 -80.92 20.15 -44.47
CA GLN A 180 -81.70 18.93 -44.70
C GLN A 180 -83.20 19.19 -44.45
N THR A 181 -83.51 19.87 -43.35
CA THR A 181 -84.88 20.26 -43.00
C THR A 181 -85.49 21.22 -44.04
N ALA A 182 -84.69 22.14 -44.59
CA ALA A 182 -85.14 23.03 -45.65
C ALA A 182 -85.40 22.28 -46.98
N LEU A 183 -84.57 21.29 -47.29
CA LEU A 183 -84.72 20.45 -48.49
C LEU A 183 -85.97 19.56 -48.42
N ASP A 184 -86.24 18.95 -47.27
CA ASP A 184 -87.43 18.13 -47.04
C ASP A 184 -88.73 18.93 -47.24
N LYS A 185 -88.73 20.23 -46.87
CA LYS A 185 -89.87 21.13 -47.11
C LYS A 185 -90.08 21.46 -48.59
N LEU A 186 -89.05 21.35 -49.42
CA LEU A 186 -89.08 21.66 -50.85
C LEU A 186 -89.40 20.43 -51.72
N THR A 187 -89.30 19.23 -51.17
CA THR A 187 -89.68 17.97 -51.82
C THR A 187 -90.92 17.38 -51.15
N PRO A 188 -92.13 17.90 -51.43
CA PRO A 188 -93.34 17.22 -50.99
C PRO A 188 -93.36 15.83 -51.64
N ALA A 189 -93.59 14.79 -50.83
CA ALA A 189 -93.68 13.41 -51.30
C ALA A 189 -94.58 13.34 -52.55
N GLU A 190 -94.00 12.99 -53.70
CA GLU A 190 -94.78 12.55 -54.85
C GLU A 190 -95.53 11.28 -54.41
N GLU A 191 -96.86 11.37 -54.42
CA GLU A 191 -97.82 10.27 -54.25
C GLU A 191 -97.57 9.12 -55.25
#